data_AF-A0A5N5SJR8-F1
#
_entry.id   AF-A0A5N5SJR8-F1
#
_cell.length_a   1.000
_cell.length_b   1.000
_cell.length_c   1.000
_cell.angle_alpha   90.00
_cell.angle_beta   90.00
_cell.angle_gamma   90.00
#
_symmetry.space_group_name_H-M   'P 1'
#
loop_
_entity.id
_entity.type
_entity.pdbx_description
1 polymer ?
#
loop_
_entity_poly.entity_id
_entity_poly.type
_entity_poly.pdbx_seq_one_letter_code
_entity_poly.pdbx_strand_id
1 'polypeptide(L)'
;VLEEQVTNMYGECLLTAVSVAYLGHLNPEKRTKILTLCNHIIKSTNVKLNSKKFNILLNLSSFEERQKWVASGLDNDPVPLTQAAMLMASQRPVIVLDVHQCFVPWFTRLRESSGNLSFLHSDQKSFYKDLLQANEEKKTVAILHTSLKPFNSQLKKVLEKIKSE
;
A
#
# COMPACT_ATOMS: atom_id res chain seq x y z
N VAL A 1 20.08 -1.79 -26.63
CA VAL A 1 20.06 -1.28 -25.24
C VAL A 1 18.64 -0.97 -24.78
N LEU A 2 17.90 -0.07 -25.44
CA LEU A 2 16.51 0.24 -25.05
C LEU A 2 15.54 -0.94 -25.22
N GLU A 3 15.62 -1.67 -26.34
CA GLU A 3 14.78 -2.85 -26.60
C GLU A 3 15.00 -3.97 -25.58
N GLU A 4 16.24 -4.17 -25.15
CA GLU A 4 16.58 -5.17 -24.12
C GLU A 4 16.07 -4.74 -22.75
N GLN A 5 16.19 -3.46 -22.40
CA GLN A 5 15.61 -2.90 -21.17
C GLN A 5 14.08 -3.06 -21.15
N VAL A 6 13.40 -2.74 -22.25
CA VAL A 6 11.93 -2.91 -22.38
C VAL A 6 11.53 -4.38 -22.27
N THR A 7 12.28 -5.29 -22.89
CA THR A 7 12.01 -6.74 -22.82
C THR A 7 12.15 -7.28 -21.39
N ASN A 8 13.09 -6.73 -20.62
CA ASN A 8 13.33 -7.14 -19.25
C ASN A 8 12.39 -6.45 -18.23
N MET A 9 11.73 -5.35 -18.61
CA MET A 9 10.75 -4.66 -17.77
C MET A 9 9.51 -5.52 -17.49
N TYR A 10 9.07 -6.35 -18.44
CA TYR A 10 7.84 -7.15 -18.28
C TYR A 10 7.85 -8.02 -17.03
N GLY A 11 8.97 -8.70 -16.76
CA GLY A 11 9.09 -9.54 -15.57
C GLY A 11 9.07 -8.71 -14.28
N GLU A 12 9.72 -7.55 -14.25
CA GLU A 12 9.77 -6.68 -13.08
C GLU A 12 8.41 -6.02 -12.81
N CYS A 13 7.71 -5.59 -13.86
CA CYS A 13 6.33 -5.13 -13.77
C CYS A 13 5.41 -6.22 -13.21
N LEU A 14 5.56 -7.47 -13.65
CA LEU A 14 4.76 -8.58 -13.14
C LEU A 14 5.02 -8.82 -11.64
N LEU A 15 6.29 -8.87 -11.22
CA LEU A 15 6.65 -9.05 -9.80
C LEU A 15 6.18 -7.89 -8.93
N THR A 16 6.23 -6.67 -9.48
CA THR A 16 5.73 -5.46 -8.82
C THR A 16 4.23 -5.50 -8.64
N ALA A 17 3.49 -5.85 -9.70
CA ALA A 17 2.04 -6.00 -9.66
C ALA A 17 1.61 -7.09 -8.67
N VAL A 18 2.29 -8.24 -8.66
CA VAL A 18 2.06 -9.32 -7.69
C VAL A 18 2.26 -8.81 -6.26
N SER A 19 3.34 -8.06 -6.04
CA SER A 19 3.66 -7.49 -4.72
C SER A 19 2.51 -6.65 -4.20
N VAL A 20 2.10 -5.63 -4.96
CA VAL A 20 1.04 -4.69 -4.55
C VAL A 20 -0.31 -5.39 -4.37
N ALA A 21 -0.70 -6.26 -5.31
CA ALA A 21 -2.04 -6.84 -5.32
C ALA A 21 -2.24 -7.96 -4.29
N TYR A 22 -1.23 -8.78 -4.01
CA TYR A 22 -1.41 -10.03 -3.27
C TYR A 22 -0.58 -10.13 -1.99
N LEU A 23 0.56 -9.44 -1.90
CA LEU A 23 1.54 -9.72 -0.85
C LEU A 23 1.41 -8.84 0.40
N GLY A 24 0.55 -7.82 0.38
CA GLY A 24 0.44 -6.82 1.45
C GLY A 24 0.17 -7.42 2.83
N HIS A 25 -0.72 -8.41 2.92
CA HIS A 25 -1.10 -9.06 4.17
C HIS A 25 -0.09 -10.07 4.73
N LEU A 26 0.97 -10.40 3.96
CA LEU A 26 1.94 -11.43 4.33
C LEU A 26 3.12 -10.86 5.10
N ASN A 27 3.75 -11.69 5.92
CA ASN A 27 5.01 -11.35 6.58
C ASN A 27 6.20 -11.40 5.58
N PRO A 28 7.37 -10.80 5.92
CA PRO A 28 8.51 -10.71 5.00
C PRO A 28 9.01 -12.06 4.45
N GLU A 29 8.99 -13.10 5.28
CA GLU A 29 9.43 -14.44 4.89
C GLU A 29 8.52 -15.05 3.81
N LYS A 30 7.19 -15.00 4.02
CA LYS A 30 6.21 -15.48 3.05
C LYS A 30 6.23 -14.67 1.75
N ARG A 31 6.41 -13.35 1.83
CA ARG A 31 6.59 -12.50 0.63
C ARG A 31 7.78 -12.96 -0.19
N THR A 32 8.92 -13.21 0.46
CA THR A 32 10.15 -13.67 -0.19
C THR A 32 9.95 -15.03 -0.86
N LYS A 33 9.29 -15.97 -0.17
CA LYS A 33 8.96 -17.30 -0.72
C LYS A 33 8.10 -17.20 -1.98
N ILE A 34 7.01 -16.41 -1.94
CA ILE A 34 6.13 -16.26 -3.10
C ILE A 34 6.83 -15.56 -4.26
N LEU A 35 7.59 -14.49 -4.00
CA LEU A 35 8.35 -13.81 -5.07
C LEU A 35 9.40 -14.71 -5.71
N THR A 36 10.02 -15.60 -4.92
CA THR A 36 10.96 -16.60 -5.46
C THR A 36 10.25 -17.57 -6.40
N LEU A 37 9.05 -18.04 -6.02
CA LEU A 37 8.22 -18.90 -6.88
C LEU A 37 7.78 -18.17 -8.15
N CYS A 38 7.27 -16.95 -8.05
CA CYS A 38 6.90 -16.12 -9.20
C CYS A 38 8.10 -15.91 -10.15
N ASN A 39 9.27 -15.59 -9.60
CA ASN A 39 10.50 -15.44 -10.39
C ASN A 39 10.88 -16.73 -11.13
N HIS A 40 10.75 -17.90 -10.48
CA HIS A 40 11.00 -19.18 -11.12
C HIS A 40 10.04 -19.44 -12.29
N ILE A 41 8.74 -19.16 -12.10
CA ILE A 41 7.72 -19.29 -13.14
C ILE A 41 8.02 -18.35 -14.32
N ILE A 42 8.31 -17.07 -14.06
CA ILE A 42 8.68 -16.08 -15.09
C ILE A 42 9.88 -16.56 -15.91
N LYS A 43 10.93 -17.04 -15.25
CA LYS A 43 12.11 -17.59 -15.93
C LYS A 43 11.81 -18.83 -16.75
N SER A 44 10.93 -19.71 -16.27
CA SER A 44 10.49 -20.89 -17.03
C SER A 44 9.73 -20.53 -18.32
N THR A 45 9.16 -19.32 -18.39
CA THR A 45 8.49 -18.77 -19.57
C THR A 45 9.40 -17.94 -20.48
N ASN A 46 10.73 -18.01 -20.31
CA ASN A 46 11.74 -17.23 -21.05
C ASN A 46 11.61 -15.70 -20.90
N VAL A 47 10.87 -15.21 -19.90
CA VAL A 47 10.83 -13.79 -19.59
C VAL A 47 12.04 -13.43 -18.73
N LYS A 48 12.78 -12.40 -19.16
CA LYS A 48 13.96 -11.90 -18.46
C LYS A 48 13.58 -10.82 -17.44
N LEU A 49 14.47 -10.59 -16.48
CA LEU A 49 14.39 -9.53 -15.46
C LEU A 49 15.63 -8.66 -15.59
N ASN A 50 15.53 -7.34 -15.39
CA ASN A 50 16.71 -6.47 -15.37
C ASN A 50 17.60 -6.78 -14.16
N SER A 51 16.98 -6.99 -13.00
CA SER A 51 17.69 -7.26 -11.75
C SER A 51 17.89 -8.77 -11.50
N LYS A 52 19.10 -9.13 -11.05
CA LYS A 52 19.38 -10.50 -10.55
C LYS A 52 18.55 -10.84 -9.31
N LYS A 53 18.20 -9.83 -8.52
CA LYS A 53 17.38 -9.93 -7.31
C LYS A 53 16.35 -8.81 -7.30
N PHE A 54 15.08 -9.20 -7.37
CA PHE A 54 13.96 -8.29 -7.22
C PHE A 54 13.84 -7.83 -5.77
N ASN A 55 13.65 -6.53 -5.55
CA ASN A 55 13.45 -5.94 -4.23
C ASN A 55 12.22 -5.01 -4.28
N ILE A 56 11.16 -5.39 -3.57
CA ILE A 56 9.88 -4.66 -3.57
C ILE A 56 10.08 -3.17 -3.28
N LEU A 57 10.82 -2.85 -2.21
CA LEU A 57 11.01 -1.48 -1.75
C LEU A 57 11.72 -0.62 -2.80
N LEU A 58 12.78 -1.16 -3.42
CA LEU A 58 13.55 -0.43 -4.43
C LEU A 58 12.81 -0.32 -5.77
N ASN A 59 11.91 -1.24 -6.09
CA ASN A 59 11.11 -1.20 -7.32
C ASN A 59 9.88 -0.29 -7.19
N LEU A 60 9.37 -0.10 -5.97
CA LEU A 60 8.17 0.70 -5.70
C LEU A 60 8.45 2.10 -5.15
N SER A 61 9.70 2.44 -4.83
CA SER A 61 10.03 3.74 -4.26
C SER A 61 11.43 4.22 -4.61
N SER A 62 11.57 5.53 -4.76
CA SER A 62 12.87 6.20 -4.83
C SER A 62 13.49 6.37 -3.45
N PHE A 63 14.79 6.69 -3.40
CA PHE A 63 15.46 6.99 -2.14
C PHE A 63 14.91 8.25 -1.48
N GLU A 64 14.61 9.27 -2.27
CA GLU A 64 14.04 10.55 -1.83
C GLU A 64 12.65 10.36 -1.21
N GLU A 65 11.81 9.50 -1.80
CA GLU A 65 10.49 9.16 -1.24
C GLU A 65 10.62 8.52 0.13
N ARG A 66 11.53 7.54 0.27
CA ARG A 66 11.79 6.89 1.57
C ARG A 66 12.28 7.87 2.62
N GLN A 67 13.20 8.77 2.25
CA GLN A 67 13.68 9.82 3.14
C GLN A 67 12.54 10.75 3.59
N LYS A 68 11.63 11.13 2.69
CA LYS A 68 10.44 11.91 3.03
C LYS A 68 9.52 11.16 3.99
N TRP A 69 9.31 9.86 3.80
CA TRP A 69 8.49 9.05 4.70
C TRP A 69 9.10 8.96 6.10
N VAL A 70 10.41 8.72 6.19
CA VAL A 70 11.14 8.68 7.46
C VAL A 70 11.10 10.03 8.17
N ALA A 71 11.34 11.13 7.45
CA ALA A 71 11.21 12.49 7.99
C ALA A 71 9.76 12.81 8.43
N SER A 72 8.78 12.15 7.81
CA SER A 72 7.37 12.25 8.17
C SER A 72 6.98 11.30 9.32
N GLY A 73 7.94 10.60 9.95
CA GLY A 73 7.70 9.80 11.14
C GLY A 73 7.44 8.31 10.90
N LEU A 74 7.70 7.80 9.69
CA LEU A 74 7.75 6.35 9.45
C LEU A 74 9.08 5.78 9.97
N ASP A 75 9.04 4.62 10.60
CA ASP A 75 10.26 3.95 11.07
C ASP A 75 11.21 3.62 9.92
N ASN A 76 12.51 3.86 10.12
CA ASN A 76 13.56 3.59 9.13
C ASN A 76 13.96 2.11 9.11
N ASP A 77 12.96 1.23 9.11
CA ASP A 77 13.12 -0.21 9.04
C ASP A 77 12.62 -0.74 7.67
N PRO A 78 13.24 -1.80 7.14
CA PRO A 78 12.84 -2.34 5.83
C PRO A 78 11.37 -2.79 5.77
N VAL A 79 10.79 -3.24 6.89
CA VAL A 79 9.43 -3.78 6.92
C VAL A 79 8.37 -2.67 6.80
N PRO A 80 8.34 -1.63 7.66
CA PRO A 80 7.45 -0.48 7.48
C PRO A 80 7.65 0.22 6.15
N LEU A 81 8.91 0.43 5.71
CA LEU A 81 9.20 1.05 4.42
C LEU A 81 8.64 0.26 3.23
N THR A 82 8.79 -1.08 3.24
CA THR A 82 8.24 -1.93 2.18
C THR A 82 6.72 -1.86 2.17
N GLN A 83 6.08 -1.87 3.34
CA GLN A 83 4.63 -1.75 3.45
C GLN A 83 4.12 -0.38 2.98
N ALA A 84 4.82 0.71 3.32
CA ALA A 84 4.52 2.05 2.82
C ALA A 84 4.63 2.12 1.29
N ALA A 85 5.68 1.56 0.70
CA ALA A 85 5.83 1.52 -0.75
C ALA A 85 4.69 0.76 -1.45
N MET A 86 4.27 -0.38 -0.89
CA MET A 86 3.12 -1.14 -1.40
C MET A 86 1.80 -0.37 -1.24
N LEU A 87 1.61 0.33 -0.12
CA LEU A 87 0.44 1.15 0.15
C LEU A 87 0.33 2.31 -0.86
N MET A 88 1.43 3.05 -1.06
CA MET A 88 1.46 4.20 -1.98
C MET A 88 1.30 3.80 -3.45
N ALA A 89 1.69 2.57 -3.81
CA ALA A 89 1.51 2.02 -5.14
C ALA A 89 0.13 1.37 -5.38
N SER A 90 -0.69 1.20 -4.33
CA SER A 90 -1.99 0.55 -4.45
C SER A 90 -3.01 1.44 -5.15
N GLN A 91 -3.68 0.89 -6.15
CA GLN A 91 -4.83 1.52 -6.82
C GLN A 91 -6.15 1.24 -6.09
N ARG A 92 -6.16 0.26 -5.18
CA ARG A 92 -7.36 -0.12 -4.42
C ARG A 92 -7.27 0.46 -3.00
N PRO A 93 -8.40 0.78 -2.36
CA PRO A 93 -8.43 1.08 -0.95
C PRO A 93 -7.78 -0.04 -0.12
N VAL A 94 -6.85 0.33 0.75
CA VAL A 94 -6.03 -0.62 1.53
C VAL A 94 -6.47 -0.61 2.99
N ILE A 95 -6.51 -1.81 3.58
CA ILE A 95 -6.67 -1.97 5.02
C ILE A 95 -5.28 -2.08 5.64
N VAL A 96 -4.96 -1.20 6.58
CA VAL A 96 -3.68 -1.19 7.30
C VAL A 96 -3.90 -1.77 8.70
N LEU A 97 -3.13 -2.81 9.05
CA LEU A 97 -3.13 -3.42 10.37
C LEU A 97 -1.91 -2.92 11.15
N ASP A 98 -2.07 -1.85 11.91
CA ASP A 98 -0.95 -1.16 12.57
C ASP A 98 -0.83 -1.51 14.07
N VAL A 99 -0.51 -2.77 14.36
CA VAL A 99 -0.42 -3.28 15.74
C VAL A 99 0.70 -2.59 16.53
N HIS A 100 1.76 -2.15 15.85
CA HIS A 100 2.93 -1.52 16.46
C HIS A 100 2.91 0.01 16.39
N GLN A 101 1.86 0.60 15.83
CA GLN A 101 1.69 2.05 15.68
C GLN A 101 2.80 2.74 14.85
N CYS A 102 3.39 2.02 13.89
CA CYS A 102 4.46 2.53 13.02
C CYS A 102 3.92 3.50 11.95
N PHE A 103 2.64 3.38 11.58
CA PHE A 103 2.01 4.17 10.51
C PHE A 103 1.24 5.38 11.04
N VAL A 104 0.78 5.35 12.29
CA VAL A 104 0.03 6.47 12.89
C VAL A 104 0.81 7.80 12.86
N PRO A 105 2.09 7.88 13.28
CA PRO A 105 2.84 9.14 13.20
C PRO A 105 2.99 9.61 11.76
N TRP A 106 3.27 8.67 10.85
CA TRP A 106 3.44 8.94 9.42
C TRP A 106 2.18 9.51 8.78
N PHE A 107 1.01 8.88 8.97
CA PHE A 107 -0.24 9.40 8.44
C PHE A 107 -0.61 10.74 9.06
N THR A 108 -0.30 10.96 10.33
CA THR A 108 -0.59 12.24 11.01
C THR A 108 0.17 13.39 10.37
N ARG A 109 1.48 13.21 10.09
CA ARG A 109 2.28 14.23 9.39
C ARG A 109 1.90 14.36 7.92
N LEU A 110 1.52 13.27 7.25
CA LEU A 110 0.99 13.32 5.89
C LEU A 110 -0.29 14.16 5.82
N ARG A 111 -1.18 14.04 6.79
CA ARG A 111 -2.38 14.88 6.91
C ARG A 111 -2.02 16.36 7.02
N GLU A 112 -1.09 16.68 7.93
CA GLU A 112 -0.68 18.06 8.20
C GLU A 112 0.03 18.72 7.00
N SER A 113 0.83 17.95 6.26
CA SER A 113 1.61 18.46 5.13
C SER A 113 0.84 18.51 3.80
N SER A 114 -0.03 17.53 3.53
CA SER A 114 -0.75 17.44 2.26
C SER A 114 -2.06 18.22 2.23
N GLY A 115 -2.72 18.41 3.38
CA GLY A 115 -4.07 18.99 3.47
C GLY A 115 -5.18 18.19 2.77
N ASN A 116 -4.84 17.12 2.04
CA ASN A 116 -5.75 16.32 1.23
C ASN A 116 -6.13 14.98 1.87
N LEU A 117 -5.57 14.67 3.04
CA LEU A 117 -5.92 13.49 3.82
C LEU A 117 -6.85 13.88 4.97
N SER A 118 -7.98 13.21 5.13
CA SER A 118 -8.92 13.37 6.25
C SER A 118 -8.96 12.11 7.09
N PHE A 119 -9.00 12.26 8.42
CA PHE A 119 -9.20 11.14 9.33
C PHE A 119 -10.64 11.10 9.79
N LEU A 120 -11.30 9.95 9.58
CA LEU A 120 -12.64 9.70 10.05
C LEU A 120 -12.64 8.51 10.99
N HIS A 121 -13.31 8.65 12.12
CA HIS A 121 -13.53 7.55 13.05
C HIS A 121 -14.79 6.80 12.66
N SER A 122 -14.67 5.50 12.41
CA SER A 122 -15.82 4.69 11.96
C SER A 122 -16.96 4.60 12.99
N ASP A 123 -16.69 4.83 14.28
CA ASP A 123 -17.65 4.80 15.38
C ASP A 123 -18.33 6.15 15.66
N GLN A 124 -17.90 7.24 14.99
CA GLN A 124 -18.52 8.56 15.18
C GLN A 124 -19.92 8.62 14.56
N LYS A 125 -20.86 9.31 15.22
CA LYS A 125 -22.25 9.44 14.73
C LYS A 125 -22.35 10.11 13.36
N SER A 126 -21.43 11.03 13.07
CA SER A 126 -21.35 11.77 11.81
C SER A 126 -20.61 11.02 10.69
N PHE A 127 -20.11 9.81 10.93
CA PHE A 127 -19.19 9.08 10.03
C PHE A 127 -19.63 9.13 8.57
N TYR A 128 -20.88 8.74 8.29
CA TYR A 128 -21.38 8.69 6.92
C TYR A 128 -21.51 10.08 6.28
N LYS A 129 -21.95 11.08 7.05
CA LYS A 129 -22.06 12.46 6.55
C LYS A 129 -20.67 13.02 6.20
N ASP A 130 -19.70 12.83 7.08
CA ASP A 130 -18.34 13.34 6.90
C ASP A 130 -17.63 12.61 5.74
N LEU A 131 -17.92 11.32 5.54
CA LEU A 131 -17.42 10.55 4.41
C LEU A 131 -17.98 11.05 3.07
N LEU A 132 -19.28 11.35 3.01
CA LEU A 132 -19.90 11.93 1.81
C LEU A 132 -19.30 13.30 1.48
N GLN A 133 -19.14 14.16 2.50
CA GLN A 133 -18.51 15.47 2.33
C GLN A 133 -17.07 15.34 1.81
N ALA A 134 -16.27 14.44 2.39
CA ALA A 134 -14.90 14.22 1.92
C ALA A 134 -14.85 13.72 0.46
N ASN A 135 -15.83 12.90 0.05
CA ASN A 135 -15.96 12.44 -1.33
C ASN A 135 -16.34 13.60 -2.29
N GLU A 136 -17.25 14.49 -1.89
CA GLU A 136 -17.60 15.70 -2.66
C GLU A 136 -16.38 16.63 -2.81
N GLU A 137 -15.59 16.77 -1.75
CA GLU A 137 -14.35 17.54 -1.73
C GLU A 137 -13.17 16.84 -2.43
N LYS A 138 -13.35 15.61 -2.93
CA LYS A 138 -12.31 14.76 -3.55
C LYS A 138 -11.09 14.54 -2.66
N LYS A 139 -11.29 14.49 -1.34
CA LYS A 139 -10.24 14.24 -0.36
C LYS A 139 -9.97 12.75 -0.20
N THR A 140 -8.71 12.42 0.03
CA THR A 140 -8.33 11.08 0.49
C THR A 140 -8.80 10.90 1.93
N VAL A 141 -9.38 9.76 2.26
CA VAL A 141 -9.90 9.47 3.60
C VAL A 141 -9.18 8.27 4.19
N ALA A 142 -8.60 8.45 5.38
CA ALA A 142 -8.17 7.36 6.25
C ALA A 142 -9.26 7.11 7.31
N ILE A 143 -9.86 5.91 7.25
CA ILE A 143 -10.89 5.50 8.21
C ILE A 143 -10.21 4.78 9.35
N LEU A 144 -10.27 5.38 10.53
CA LEU A 144 -9.76 4.81 11.76
C LEU A 144 -10.83 3.91 12.41
N HIS A 145 -10.44 2.68 12.70
CA HIS A 145 -11.27 1.72 13.40
C HIS A 145 -10.48 1.12 14.56
N THR A 146 -10.80 1.54 15.77
CA THR A 146 -10.09 1.17 17.00
C THR A 146 -10.84 0.14 17.83
N SER A 147 -12.08 -0.20 17.46
CA SER A 147 -12.93 -1.05 18.29
C SER A 147 -12.73 -2.54 18.02
N LEU A 148 -12.80 -3.36 19.05
CA LEU A 148 -13.03 -4.81 18.93
C LEU A 148 -14.44 -5.15 18.38
N LYS A 149 -15.28 -4.13 18.17
CA LYS A 149 -16.63 -4.33 17.64
C LYS A 149 -16.54 -4.59 16.14
N PRO A 150 -17.40 -5.46 15.59
CA PRO A 150 -17.46 -5.66 14.15
C PRO A 150 -17.74 -4.34 13.43
N PHE A 151 -17.25 -4.23 12.19
CA PHE A 151 -17.53 -3.07 11.33
C PHE A 151 -19.03 -2.76 11.34
N ASN A 152 -19.37 -1.50 11.62
CA ASN A 152 -20.76 -1.09 11.61
C ASN A 152 -21.35 -1.24 10.20
N SER A 153 -22.69 -1.28 10.11
CA SER A 153 -23.39 -1.49 8.85
C SER A 153 -23.06 -0.43 7.79
N GLN A 154 -22.70 0.79 8.21
CA GLN A 154 -22.31 1.87 7.30
C GLN A 154 -20.94 1.62 6.67
N LEU A 155 -19.93 1.26 7.46
CA LEU A 155 -18.60 0.90 6.95
C LEU A 155 -18.66 -0.35 6.07
N LYS A 156 -19.51 -1.33 6.41
CA LYS A 156 -19.76 -2.50 5.54
C LYS A 156 -20.29 -2.08 4.17
N LYS A 157 -21.29 -1.20 4.11
CA LYS A 157 -21.83 -0.68 2.84
C LYS A 157 -20.76 0.04 2.00
N VAL A 158 -19.89 0.82 2.64
CA VAL A 158 -18.77 1.49 1.96
C VAL A 158 -17.80 0.47 1.39
N LEU A 159 -17.39 -0.52 2.19
CA LEU A 159 -16.48 -1.59 1.76
C LEU A 159 -17.09 -2.49 0.67
N GLU A 160 -18.40 -2.73 0.70
CA GLU A 160 -19.14 -3.46 -0.34
C GLU A 160 -19.16 -2.70 -1.66
N LYS A 161 -19.41 -1.38 -1.62
CA LYS A 161 -19.37 -0.53 -2.81
C LYS A 161 -17.96 -0.50 -3.44
N ILE A 162 -16.91 -0.43 -2.61
CA ILE A 162 -15.52 -0.52 -3.06
C ILE A 162 -15.21 -1.86 -3.74
N LYS A 163 -15.87 -2.96 -3.36
CA LYS A 163 -15.68 -4.28 -3.99
C LYS A 163 -16.39 -4.44 -5.33
N SER A 164 -17.42 -3.63 -5.59
CA SER A 164 -18.24 -3.72 -6.81
C SER A 164 -17.75 -2.85 -7.97
N GLU A 165 -16.72 -2.02 -7.74
CA GLU A 165 -16.03 -1.19 -8.73
C GLU A 165 -14.70 -1.84 -9.14
#